data_AF-A0AB39NNZ7-F1
#
_entry.id   AF-A0AB39NNZ7-F1
#
_cell.length_a   1.000
_cell.length_b   1.000
_cell.length_c   1.000
_cell.angle_alpha   90.00
_cell.angle_beta   90.00
_cell.angle_gamma   90.00
#
_symmetry.space_group_name_H-M   'P 1'
#
loop_
_entity.id
_entity.type
_entity.pdbx_description
1 polymer ?
#
loop_
_entity_poly.entity_id
_entity_poly.type
_entity_poly.pdbx_seq_one_letter_code
_entity_poly.pdbx_strand_id
1 'polypeptide(L)'
;MVRSVRRPSRPRDPTQSLERFQGQRWPEPPEDATSLVRAVHAPRRRPVGDLRPEELARLITQDAGLPWLLPLAVRILRDTAPSQIAGGWYDDDLLYAVVTRKAQVWERFPECSPAKAAGGELPSWSSGGRFT
;
A
#
# COMPACT_ATOMS: atom_id res chain seq x y z
N MET A 1 -25.52 -0.79 7.64
CA MET A 1 -24.69 -0.52 8.83
C MET A 1 -23.22 -0.48 8.39
N VAL A 2 -22.73 0.68 7.94
CA VAL A 2 -21.32 0.83 7.48
C VAL A 2 -20.45 0.96 8.72
N ARG A 3 -19.62 -0.06 9.01
CA ARG A 3 -18.57 0.03 10.03
C ARG A 3 -17.63 1.16 9.62
N SER A 4 -17.59 2.24 10.41
CA SER A 4 -16.64 3.33 10.26
C SER A 4 -15.21 2.76 10.33
N VAL A 5 -14.55 2.66 9.18
CA VAL A 5 -13.13 2.33 9.10
C VAL A 5 -12.39 3.47 9.80
N ARG A 6 -11.76 3.17 10.94
CA ARG A 6 -11.00 4.14 11.72
C ARG A 6 -9.92 4.77 10.82
N ARG A 7 -10.01 6.09 10.62
CA ARG A 7 -9.06 6.90 9.84
C ARG A 7 -7.62 6.70 10.36
N PRO A 8 -6.60 6.48 9.51
CA PRO A 8 -5.19 6.49 9.93
C PRO A 8 -4.66 7.93 10.01
N SER A 9 -4.40 8.45 11.21
CA SER A 9 -3.76 9.77 11.41
C SER A 9 -2.45 9.71 12.22
N ARG A 10 -1.90 8.52 12.49
CA ARG A 10 -0.62 8.36 13.22
C ARG A 10 0.33 7.38 12.51
N PRO A 11 1.67 7.57 12.63
CA PRO A 11 2.63 6.56 12.24
C PRO A 11 2.28 5.26 12.96
N ARG A 12 2.02 4.21 12.17
CA ARG A 12 1.57 2.93 12.71
C ARG A 12 2.77 2.09 13.11
N ASP A 13 2.55 1.34 14.17
CA ASP A 13 3.53 0.42 14.74
C ASP A 13 3.72 -0.77 13.78
N PRO A 14 4.91 -0.90 13.14
CA PRO A 14 5.18 -1.96 12.18
C PRO A 14 5.14 -3.36 12.80
N THR A 15 5.18 -3.48 14.14
CA THR A 15 5.08 -4.75 14.86
C THR A 15 3.65 -5.33 14.88
N GLN A 16 2.66 -4.56 14.44
CA GLN A 16 1.25 -5.00 14.42
C GLN A 16 0.87 -5.63 13.08
N SER A 17 -0.04 -6.61 13.13
CA SER A 17 -0.57 -7.27 11.94
C SER A 17 -1.76 -6.53 11.32
N LEU A 18 -2.06 -6.88 10.08
CA LEU A 18 -3.22 -6.36 9.34
C LEU A 18 -4.55 -6.68 10.04
N GLU A 19 -4.69 -7.86 10.63
CA GLU A 19 -5.86 -8.25 11.41
C GLU A 19 -6.04 -7.35 12.64
N ARG A 20 -4.94 -7.01 13.32
CA ARG A 20 -4.95 -6.10 14.47
C ARG A 20 -5.36 -4.68 14.07
N PHE A 21 -4.84 -4.18 12.96
CA PHE A 21 -5.24 -2.87 12.41
C PHE A 21 -6.71 -2.80 12.00
N GLN A 22 -7.27 -3.94 11.56
CA GLN A 22 -8.67 -4.07 11.18
C GLN A 22 -9.61 -4.32 12.35
N GLY A 23 -9.07 -4.73 13.50
CA GLY A 23 -9.87 -5.20 14.64
C GLY A 23 -10.72 -6.43 14.28
N GLN A 24 -10.29 -7.21 13.28
CA GLN A 24 -11.03 -8.37 12.78
C GLN A 24 -10.04 -9.48 12.46
N ARG A 25 -10.28 -10.66 13.05
CA ARG A 25 -9.59 -11.89 12.69
C ARG A 25 -10.18 -12.46 11.42
N TRP A 26 -9.34 -12.83 10.46
CA TRP A 26 -9.79 -13.42 9.20
C TRP A 26 -9.86 -14.94 9.35
N PRO A 27 -10.85 -15.60 8.71
CA PRO A 27 -10.93 -17.06 8.72
C PRO A 27 -9.70 -17.67 8.04
N GLU A 28 -9.38 -18.91 8.41
CA GLU A 28 -8.41 -19.71 7.67
C GLU A 28 -8.88 -19.85 6.21
N PRO A 29 -7.97 -19.81 5.22
CA PRO A 29 -8.34 -20.18 3.86
C PRO A 29 -8.91 -21.62 3.84
N PRO A 30 -9.92 -21.90 3.00
CA PRO A 30 -10.40 -23.25 2.75
C PRO A 30 -9.29 -24.23 2.36
N GLU A 31 -9.46 -25.52 2.61
CA GLU A 31 -8.46 -26.53 2.22
C GLU A 31 -8.22 -26.57 0.70
N ASP A 32 -9.26 -26.31 -0.09
CA ASP A 32 -9.23 -26.21 -1.56
C ASP A 32 -8.84 -24.81 -2.06
N ALA A 33 -8.43 -23.90 -1.17
CA ALA A 33 -8.04 -22.55 -1.55
C ALA A 33 -6.89 -22.54 -2.56
N THR A 34 -7.02 -21.70 -3.57
CA THR A 34 -5.98 -21.48 -4.57
C THR A 34 -4.69 -20.96 -3.94
N SER A 35 -3.58 -21.15 -4.64
CA SER A 35 -2.26 -20.63 -4.22
C SER A 35 -2.29 -19.12 -3.96
N LEU A 36 -3.04 -18.35 -4.76
CA LEU A 36 -3.24 -16.92 -4.55
C LEU A 36 -3.96 -16.63 -3.24
N VAL A 37 -5.09 -17.31 -2.96
CA VAL A 37 -5.85 -17.09 -1.72
C VAL A 37 -4.95 -17.39 -0.51
N ARG A 38 -4.24 -18.51 -0.51
CA ARG A 38 -3.30 -18.86 0.58
C ARG A 38 -2.21 -17.80 0.75
N ALA A 39 -1.65 -17.32 -0.36
CA ALA A 39 -0.59 -16.31 -0.37
C ALA A 39 -1.04 -14.92 0.08
N VAL A 40 -2.35 -14.63 0.05
CA VAL A 40 -2.92 -13.37 0.56
C VAL A 40 -3.35 -13.56 2.03
N HIS A 41 -3.77 -14.76 2.44
CA HIS A 41 -4.13 -15.04 3.84
C HIS A 41 -2.93 -15.07 4.79
N ALA A 42 -1.83 -15.74 4.43
CA ALA A 42 -0.69 -15.91 5.32
C ALA A 42 -0.05 -14.57 5.79
N PRO A 43 0.18 -13.58 4.92
CA PRO A 43 0.76 -12.29 5.31
C PRO A 43 -0.08 -11.49 6.31
N ARG A 44 -1.41 -11.64 6.32
CA ARG A 44 -2.31 -10.78 7.12
C ARG A 44 -2.15 -10.93 8.63
N ARG A 45 -1.62 -12.07 9.08
CA ARG A 45 -1.38 -12.39 10.49
C ARG A 45 -0.01 -11.95 10.98
N ARG A 46 0.91 -11.64 10.07
CA ARG A 46 2.26 -11.23 10.40
C ARG A 46 2.30 -9.72 10.68
N PRO A 47 3.27 -9.26 11.49
CA PRO A 47 3.59 -7.85 11.59
C PRO A 47 3.80 -7.25 10.21
N VAL A 48 3.23 -6.08 9.95
CA VAL A 48 3.31 -5.46 8.62
C VAL A 48 4.76 -5.04 8.30
N GLY A 49 5.58 -4.77 9.32
CA GLY A 49 7.03 -4.52 9.16
C GLY A 49 7.86 -5.72 8.72
N ASP A 50 7.36 -6.94 8.93
CA ASP A 50 8.05 -8.17 8.52
C ASP A 50 7.65 -8.60 7.10
N LEU A 51 6.68 -7.93 6.48
CA LEU A 51 6.23 -8.27 5.14
C LEU A 51 7.28 -7.90 4.12
N ARG A 52 7.57 -8.84 3.23
CA ARG A 52 8.45 -8.57 2.09
C ARG A 52 7.74 -7.65 1.08
N PRO A 53 8.47 -6.86 0.29
CA PRO A 53 7.89 -5.97 -0.70
C PRO A 53 6.92 -6.66 -1.66
N GLU A 54 7.19 -7.89 -2.10
CA GLU A 54 6.34 -8.65 -3.01
C GLU A 54 5.05 -9.12 -2.31
N GLU A 55 5.11 -9.42 -1.02
CA GLU A 55 3.94 -9.76 -0.20
C GLU A 55 3.05 -8.52 -0.02
N LEU A 56 3.67 -7.36 0.21
CA LEU A 56 2.98 -6.07 0.31
C LEU A 56 2.32 -5.69 -1.02
N ALA A 57 3.05 -5.80 -2.13
CA ALA A 57 2.56 -5.57 -3.49
C ALA A 57 1.39 -6.48 -3.85
N ARG A 58 1.46 -7.77 -3.48
CA ARG A 58 0.39 -8.74 -3.67
C ARG A 58 -0.87 -8.36 -2.90
N LEU A 59 -0.75 -7.99 -1.64
CA LEU A 59 -1.89 -7.57 -0.83
C LEU A 59 -2.56 -6.31 -1.40
N ILE A 60 -1.77 -5.31 -1.80
CA ILE A 60 -2.27 -4.07 -2.42
C ILE A 60 -2.96 -4.38 -3.75
N THR A 61 -2.36 -5.22 -4.60
CA THR A 61 -2.94 -5.62 -5.90
C THR A 61 -4.32 -6.26 -5.73
N GLN A 62 -4.52 -7.02 -4.66
CA GLN A 62 -5.78 -7.70 -4.32
C GLN A 62 -6.73 -6.82 -3.48
N ASP A 63 -6.47 -5.52 -3.37
CA ASP A 63 -7.23 -4.55 -2.57
C ASP A 63 -7.41 -4.96 -1.09
N ALA A 64 -6.48 -5.78 -0.58
CA ALA A 64 -6.50 -6.28 0.78
C ALA A 64 -5.78 -5.30 1.70
N GLY A 65 -6.56 -4.58 2.50
CA GLY A 65 -5.99 -3.76 3.56
C GLY A 65 -5.39 -2.42 3.11
N LEU A 66 -5.87 -1.88 2.00
CA LEU A 66 -5.42 -0.61 1.41
C LEU A 66 -5.28 0.57 2.40
N PRO A 67 -6.23 0.85 3.33
CA PRO A 67 -6.06 1.97 4.26
C PRO A 67 -4.83 1.86 5.17
N TRP A 68 -4.26 0.66 5.27
CA TRP A 68 -3.13 0.35 6.14
C TRP A 68 -1.84 0.17 5.35
N LEU A 69 -1.93 -0.48 4.19
CA LEU A 69 -0.77 -0.81 3.38
C LEU A 69 -0.30 0.32 2.46
N LEU A 70 -1.22 1.14 1.92
CA LEU A 70 -0.82 2.23 1.02
C LEU A 70 0.09 3.27 1.69
N PRO A 71 -0.19 3.79 2.90
CA PRO A 71 0.75 4.68 3.58
C PRO A 71 2.12 4.05 3.82
N LEU A 72 2.16 2.76 4.16
CA LEU A 72 3.41 2.07 4.43
C LEU A 72 4.21 1.85 3.14
N ALA A 73 3.55 1.41 2.07
CA ALA A 73 4.17 1.22 0.77
C ALA A 73 4.78 2.52 0.24
N VAL A 74 4.04 3.63 0.34
CA VAL A 74 4.55 4.97 -0.04
C VAL A 74 5.77 5.36 0.79
N ARG A 75 5.79 5.06 2.09
CA ARG A 75 6.97 5.29 2.94
C ARG A 75 8.16 4.44 2.51
N ILE A 76 7.97 3.15 2.33
CA ILE A 76 9.03 2.23 1.87
C ILE A 76 9.61 2.72 0.54
N LEU A 77 8.76 3.00 -0.44
CA LEU A 77 9.16 3.52 -1.75
C LEU A 77 9.94 4.84 -1.63
N ARG A 78 9.48 5.76 -0.76
CA ARG A 78 10.18 7.03 -0.50
C ARG A 78 11.55 6.83 0.16
N ASP A 79 11.63 5.92 1.12
CA ASP A 79 12.84 5.66 1.89
C ASP A 79 13.88 4.88 1.05
N THR A 80 13.44 4.06 0.08
CA THR A 80 14.32 3.32 -0.84
C THR A 80 14.69 4.11 -2.10
N ALA A 81 13.92 5.13 -2.48
CA ALA A 81 14.18 5.96 -3.66
C ALA A 81 15.59 6.59 -3.72
N PRO A 82 16.21 7.08 -2.62
CA PRO A 82 17.59 7.57 -2.69
C PRO A 82 18.61 6.47 -3.04
N SER A 83 18.37 5.24 -2.55
CA SER A 83 19.25 4.09 -2.84
C SER A 83 19.19 3.68 -4.31
N GLN A 84 18.05 3.86 -4.97
CA GLN A 84 17.90 3.66 -6.42
C GLN A 84 18.84 4.53 -7.24
N ILE A 85 18.91 5.82 -6.90
CA ILE A 85 19.72 6.80 -7.63
C ILE A 85 21.20 6.42 -7.54
N ALA A 86 21.59 5.74 -6.45
CA ALA A 86 22.93 5.20 -6.23
C ALA A 86 23.16 3.81 -6.87
N GLY A 87 22.23 3.30 -7.70
CA GLY A 87 22.33 1.98 -8.35
C GLY A 87 21.76 0.82 -7.55
N GLY A 88 21.00 1.08 -6.49
CA GLY A 88 20.29 0.07 -5.70
C GLY A 88 19.03 -0.46 -6.38
N TRP A 89 18.61 -1.66 -5.99
CA TRP A 89 17.40 -2.32 -6.50
C TRP A 89 16.12 -1.62 -6.01
N TYR A 90 15.13 -1.48 -6.89
CA TYR A 90 13.75 -1.12 -6.49
C TYR A 90 12.88 -2.35 -6.51
N ASP A 91 11.89 -2.34 -5.63
CA ASP A 91 10.73 -3.22 -5.80
C ASP A 91 9.74 -2.62 -6.80
N ASP A 92 10.00 -2.86 -8.09
CA ASP A 92 9.12 -2.45 -9.19
C ASP A 92 7.70 -2.97 -9.01
N ASP A 93 7.53 -4.18 -8.45
CA ASP A 93 6.21 -4.75 -8.14
C ASP A 93 5.44 -3.91 -7.13
N LEU A 94 6.13 -3.38 -6.10
CA LEU A 94 5.51 -2.55 -5.08
C LEU A 94 5.14 -1.18 -5.65
N LEU A 95 6.03 -0.58 -6.44
CA LEU A 95 5.75 0.66 -7.15
C LEU A 95 4.52 0.48 -8.05
N TYR A 96 4.55 -0.55 -8.91
CA TYR A 96 3.47 -0.86 -9.85
C TYR A 96 2.13 -1.06 -9.12
N ALA A 97 2.12 -1.86 -8.04
CA ALA A 97 0.92 -2.11 -7.25
C ALA A 97 0.31 -0.80 -6.69
N VAL A 98 1.15 0.14 -6.27
CA VAL A 98 0.73 1.45 -5.75
C VAL A 98 0.23 2.38 -6.86
N VAL A 99 1.04 2.62 -7.90
CA VAL A 99 0.72 3.65 -8.92
C VAL A 99 -0.45 3.26 -9.83
N THR A 100 -0.75 1.97 -9.95
CA THR A 100 -1.89 1.48 -10.75
C THR A 100 -3.22 1.48 -10.00
N ARG A 101 -3.24 1.88 -8.72
CA ARG A 101 -4.51 1.99 -7.98
C ARG A 101 -5.41 3.06 -8.60
N LYS A 102 -6.68 2.70 -8.79
CA LYS A 102 -7.70 3.61 -9.34
C LYS A 102 -7.83 4.87 -8.48
N ALA A 103 -8.13 6.00 -9.12
CA ALA A 103 -8.28 7.30 -8.45
C ALA A 103 -9.24 7.25 -7.24
N GLN A 104 -10.32 6.48 -7.31
CA GLN A 104 -11.30 6.33 -6.23
C GLN A 104 -10.70 5.73 -4.95
N VAL A 105 -9.63 4.93 -5.06
CA VAL A 105 -8.90 4.41 -3.90
C VAL A 105 -8.22 5.56 -3.16
N TRP A 106 -7.59 6.46 -3.90
CA TRP A 106 -6.90 7.63 -3.36
C TRP A 106 -7.87 8.69 -2.82
N GLU A 107 -9.02 8.88 -3.47
CA GLU A 107 -10.11 9.74 -2.96
C GLU A 107 -10.69 9.24 -1.63
N ARG A 108 -10.73 7.91 -1.45
CA ARG A 108 -11.19 7.29 -0.20
C ARG A 108 -10.17 7.37 0.92
N PHE A 109 -8.89 7.57 0.59
CA PHE A 109 -7.77 7.68 1.53
C PHE A 109 -6.87 8.88 1.16
N PRO A 110 -7.38 10.12 1.19
CA PRO A 110 -6.68 11.30 0.66
C PRO A 110 -5.39 11.63 1.43
N GLU A 111 -5.26 11.20 2.68
CA GLU A 111 -4.04 11.27 3.48
C GLU A 111 -2.91 10.35 3.00
N CYS A 112 -3.25 9.32 2.21
CA CYS A 112 -2.28 8.37 1.65
C CYS A 112 -1.77 8.79 0.28
N SER A 113 -2.44 9.75 -0.37
CA SER A 113 -2.09 10.19 -1.71
C SER A 113 -0.64 10.67 -1.77
N PRO A 114 0.17 10.20 -2.72
CA PRO A 114 1.56 10.64 -2.86
C PRO A 114 1.68 12.16 -3.00
N ALA A 115 0.66 12.81 -3.58
CA ALA A 115 0.54 14.26 -3.70
C ALA A 115 0.45 15.04 -2.37
N LYS A 116 0.08 14.39 -1.25
CA LYS A 116 0.06 15.01 0.09
C LYS A 116 1.22 14.59 0.99
N ALA A 117 1.90 13.48 0.69
CA ALA A 117 3.09 13.04 1.42
C ALA A 117 4.34 13.87 1.05
N ALA A 118 4.34 14.47 -0.14
CA ALA A 118 5.20 15.58 -0.50
C ALA A 118 4.55 16.88 0.01
N GLY A 119 5.06 17.46 1.09
CA GLY A 119 4.64 18.79 1.56
C GLY A 119 5.08 19.94 0.64
N GLY A 120 5.01 19.74 -0.68
CA GLY A 120 5.31 20.75 -1.68
C GLY A 120 4.25 20.67 -2.76
N GLU A 121 3.68 21.82 -3.12
CA GLU A 121 2.91 21.99 -4.35
C GLU A 121 3.54 21.15 -5.47
N LEU A 122 2.75 20.24 -6.04
CA LEU A 122 3.10 19.65 -7.33
C LEU A 122 3.24 20.83 -8.30
N PRO A 123 4.35 20.95 -9.05
CA PRO A 123 4.46 21.97 -10.07
C PRO A 123 3.28 21.78 -11.03
N SER A 124 2.55 22.85 -11.31
CA SER A 124 1.45 22.83 -12.27
C SER A 124 2.03 22.45 -13.63
N TRP A 125 1.90 21.19 -14.03
CA TRP A 125 2.07 20.85 -15.42
C TRP A 125 0.82 21.42 -16.12
N SER A 126 0.97 22.61 -16.70
CA SER A 126 -0.02 23.11 -17.64
C SER A 126 0.00 22.17 -18.83
N SER A 127 -1.08 21.42 -18.99
CA SER A 127 -1.44 20.70 -20.21
C SER A 127 -1.35 21.67 -21.40
N GLY A 128 -0.26 21.56 -22.15
CA GLY A 128 0.05 22.51 -23.23
C GLY A 128 1.32 22.15 -23.98
N GLY A 129 1.47 20.88 -24.38
CA GLY A 129 2.57 20.43 -25.22
C GLY A 129 2.05 19.49 -26.28
N ARG A 130 1.60 20.07 -27.41
CA ARG A 130 1.24 19.32 -28.62
C ARG A 130 2.52 18.66 -29.14
N PHE A 131 2.57 17.33 -29.12
CA PHE A 131 3.57 16.59 -29.88
C PHE A 131 3.28 16.83 -31.37
N THR A 132 4.18 17.53 -32.04
CA THR A 132 4.40 17.44 -33.49
C THR A 132 5.82 16.94 -33.69
#